data_AF-A0A9W8BE65-F1
#
_entry.id   AF-A0A9W8BE65-F1
#
_cell.length_a   1.000
_cell.length_b   1.000
_cell.length_c   1.000
_cell.angle_alpha   90.00
_cell.angle_beta   90.00
_cell.angle_gamma   90.00
#
_symmetry.space_group_name_H-M   'P 1'
#
loop_
_entity.id
_entity.type
_entity.pdbx_description
1 polymer ?
#
loop_
_entity_poly.entity_id
_entity_poly.type
_entity_poly.pdbx_seq_one_letter_code
_entity_poly.pdbx_strand_id
1 'polypeptide(L)'
;MSVLGTQQHPLDYSKYPDELQGPIKKYEDFISTRLQPDLQQVLGLRDTIYNRMSEYLKLKTHIETIRTQGLDELETKVDLGSNFFVKAFVSDTTHIFVNVGYGFHLQMTLDEADSFIDEKVKHLEK
;
A
#
# COMPACT_ATOMS: atom_id res chain seq x y z
N MET A 1 5.03 16.91 1.73
CA MET A 1 4.12 17.40 0.68
C MET A 1 2.85 17.88 1.36
N SER A 2 2.57 19.18 1.23
CA SER A 2 1.45 19.84 1.91
C SER A 2 0.13 19.37 1.28
N VAL A 3 -0.73 18.75 2.08
CA VAL A 3 -2.14 18.53 1.71
C VAL A 3 -2.80 19.91 1.66
N LEU A 4 -3.00 20.43 0.45
CA LEU A 4 -3.81 21.62 0.24
C LEU A 4 -5.23 21.28 0.65
N GLY A 5 -5.57 21.60 1.90
CA GLY A 5 -6.93 21.67 2.36
C GLY A 5 -7.67 22.68 1.50
N THR A 6 -8.55 22.19 0.63
CA THR A 6 -9.51 23.02 -0.07
C THR A 6 -10.54 23.49 0.96
N GLN A 7 -10.30 24.68 1.54
CA GLN A 7 -11.36 25.43 2.20
C GLN A 7 -12.47 25.67 1.16
N GLN A 8 -13.57 24.93 1.29
CA GLN A 8 -14.79 25.20 0.55
C GLN A 8 -15.42 26.47 1.16
N HIS A 9 -15.07 27.63 0.60
CA HIS A 9 -15.90 28.81 0.75
C HIS A 9 -17.13 28.62 -0.14
N PRO A 10 -18.37 28.84 0.36
CA PRO A 10 -19.56 28.81 -0.48
C PRO A 10 -19.37 29.78 -1.64
N LEU A 11 -19.57 29.30 -2.87
CA LEU A 11 -19.55 30.17 -4.03
C LEU A 11 -20.65 31.23 -3.86
N ASP A 12 -20.32 32.48 -4.14
CA ASP A 12 -21.30 33.56 -4.10
C ASP A 12 -22.28 33.40 -5.28
N TYR A 13 -23.40 32.72 -5.02
CA TYR A 13 -24.41 32.41 -6.04
C TYR A 13 -25.19 33.63 -6.52
N SER A 14 -25.09 34.77 -5.83
CA SER A 14 -25.77 36.03 -6.21
C SER A 14 -25.28 36.60 -7.53
N LYS A 15 -24.15 36.09 -8.04
CA LYS A 15 -23.56 36.46 -9.34
C LYS A 15 -24.19 35.74 -10.54
N TYR A 16 -25.08 34.76 -10.31
CA TYR A 16 -25.70 33.96 -11.37
C TYR A 16 -27.22 34.20 -11.44
N PRO A 17 -27.83 34.12 -12.64
CA PRO A 17 -29.28 34.19 -12.80
C PRO A 17 -30.00 33.23 -11.85
N ASP A 18 -31.13 33.66 -11.27
CA ASP A 18 -31.88 32.88 -10.27
C ASP A 18 -32.24 31.45 -10.74
N GLU A 19 -32.48 31.29 -12.04
CA GLU A 19 -32.77 30.00 -12.68
C GLU A 19 -31.59 28.99 -12.61
N LEU A 20 -30.35 29.49 -12.50
CA LEU A 20 -29.13 28.67 -12.47
C LEU A 20 -28.64 28.36 -11.05
N GLN A 21 -29.08 29.11 -10.03
CA GLN A 21 -28.65 28.91 -8.65
C GLN A 21 -29.06 27.53 -8.09
N GLY A 22 -30.27 27.06 -8.40
CA GLY A 22 -30.76 25.74 -8.00
C GLY A 22 -29.97 24.58 -8.61
N PRO A 23 -29.76 24.54 -9.95
CA PRO A 23 -28.89 23.56 -10.60
C PRO A 23 -27.45 23.58 -10.09
N ILE A 24 -26.83 24.76 -9.91
CA ILE A 24 -25.45 24.89 -9.41
C ILE A 24 -25.33 24.24 -8.03
N LYS A 25 -26.25 24.56 -7.11
CA LYS A 25 -26.26 23.98 -5.77
C LYS A 25 -26.40 22.46 -5.82
N LYS A 26 -27.28 21.93 -6.67
CA LYS A 26 -27.44 20.48 -6.85
C LYS A 26 -26.15 19.80 -7.32
N TYR A 27 -25.42 20.42 -8.27
CA TYR A 27 -24.14 19.89 -8.73
C TYR A 27 -23.06 19.96 -7.65
N GLU A 28 -23.02 21.04 -6.87
CA GLU A 28 -22.08 21.18 -5.76
C GLU A 28 -22.35 20.17 -4.63
N ASP A 29 -23.61 19.97 -4.26
CA ASP A 29 -24.03 18.97 -3.30
C ASP A 29 -23.64 17.56 -3.79
N PHE A 30 -23.81 17.29 -5.09
CA PHE A 30 -23.40 16.02 -5.68
C PHE A 30 -21.87 15.84 -5.68
N ILE A 31 -21.10 16.87 -6.02
CA ILE A 31 -19.63 16.82 -6.03
C ILE A 31 -19.11 16.60 -4.62
N SER A 32 -19.59 17.35 -3.64
CA SER A 32 -19.12 17.31 -2.25
C SER A 32 -19.56 16.04 -1.52
N THR A 33 -20.80 15.59 -1.73
CA THR A 33 -21.39 14.48 -0.95
C THR A 33 -21.12 13.11 -1.57
N ARG A 34 -20.85 13.04 -2.88
CA ARG A 34 -20.62 11.78 -3.59
C ARG A 34 -19.26 11.73 -4.25
N LEU A 35 -19.01 12.62 -5.20
CA LEU A 35 -17.84 12.49 -6.07
C LEU A 35 -16.51 12.59 -5.30
N GLN A 36 -16.41 13.53 -4.35
CA GLN A 36 -15.22 13.70 -3.52
C GLN A 36 -14.98 12.51 -2.57
N PRO A 37 -15.96 12.05 -1.77
CA PRO A 37 -15.82 10.85 -0.95
C PRO A 37 -15.48 9.58 -1.76
N ASP A 38 -16.16 9.37 -2.88
CA ASP A 38 -15.93 8.20 -3.74
C ASP A 38 -14.50 8.21 -4.28
N LEU A 39 -14.00 9.38 -4.71
CA LEU A 39 -12.61 9.54 -5.13
C LEU A 39 -11.63 9.23 -3.99
N GLN A 40 -11.88 9.76 -2.79
CA GLN A 40 -11.03 9.48 -1.63
C GLN A 40 -11.00 7.99 -1.29
N GLN A 41 -12.15 7.32 -1.38
CA GLN A 41 -12.25 5.88 -1.15
C GLN A 41 -11.43 5.10 -2.17
N VAL A 42 -11.58 5.41 -3.47
CA VAL A 42 -10.83 4.73 -4.53
C VAL A 42 -9.32 4.97 -4.39
N LEU A 43 -8.91 6.19 -4.06
CA LEU A 43 -7.51 6.51 -3.79
C LEU A 43 -6.97 5.72 -2.59
N GLY A 44 -7.73 5.62 -1.49
CA GLY A 44 -7.33 4.83 -0.32
C GLY A 44 -7.21 3.33 -0.59
N LEU A 45 -8.13 2.77 -1.38
CA LEU A 45 -8.06 1.37 -1.84
C LEU A 45 -6.83 1.14 -2.70
N ARG A 46 -6.57 2.05 -3.65
CA ARG A 46 -5.38 2.02 -4.51
C ARG A 46 -4.10 2.07 -3.69
N ASP A 47 -4.01 2.97 -2.70
CA ASP A 47 -2.82 3.11 -1.86
C ASP A 47 -2.60 1.84 -1.00
N THR A 48 -3.67 1.19 -0.55
CA THR A 48 -3.59 -0.10 0.16
C THR A 48 -3.00 -1.19 -0.73
N ILE A 49 -3.43 -1.27 -1.99
CA ILE A 49 -2.90 -2.23 -2.97
C ILE A 49 -1.41 -1.95 -3.24
N TYR A 50 -1.05 -0.69 -3.47
CA TYR A 50 0.35 -0.31 -3.70
C TYR A 50 1.26 -0.60 -2.52
N ASN A 51 0.80 -0.36 -1.29
CA ASN A 51 1.56 -0.70 -0.08
C ASN A 51 1.83 -2.21 -0.01
N ARG A 52 0.81 -3.03 -0.28
CA ARG A 52 0.95 -4.49 -0.31
C ARG A 52 1.90 -4.96 -1.41
N MET A 53 1.84 -4.37 -2.60
CA MET A 53 2.80 -4.67 -3.67
C MET A 53 4.23 -4.28 -3.26
N SER A 54 4.41 -3.12 -2.62
CA SER A 54 5.71 -2.65 -2.14
C SER A 54 6.33 -3.63 -1.11
N GLU A 55 5.53 -4.20 -0.22
CA GLU A 55 5.99 -5.22 0.72
C GLU A 55 6.51 -6.48 0.01
N TYR A 56 5.79 -6.98 -0.99
CA TYR A 56 6.24 -8.12 -1.80
C TYR A 56 7.52 -7.82 -2.58
N LEU A 57 7.63 -6.62 -3.17
CA LEU A 57 8.85 -6.22 -3.88
C LEU A 57 10.06 -6.09 -2.95
N LYS A 58 9.87 -5.55 -1.74
CA LYS A 58 10.92 -5.52 -0.70
C LYS A 58 11.38 -6.92 -0.34
N LEU A 59 10.43 -7.86 -0.16
CA LEU A 59 10.75 -9.26 0.12
C LEU A 59 11.58 -9.87 -1.02
N LYS A 60 11.21 -9.63 -2.28
CA LYS A 60 11.98 -10.08 -3.45
C LYS A 60 13.41 -9.55 -3.45
N THR A 61 13.60 -8.25 -3.18
CA THR A 61 14.94 -7.66 -3.07
C THR A 61 15.77 -8.31 -1.95
N HIS A 62 15.18 -8.64 -0.81
CA HIS A 62 15.89 -9.36 0.26
C HIS A 62 16.29 -10.77 -0.17
N ILE A 63 15.38 -11.52 -0.83
CA ILE A 63 15.66 -12.85 -1.37
C ILE A 63 16.82 -12.80 -2.36
N GLU A 64 16.79 -11.84 -3.30
CA GLU A 64 17.86 -11.64 -4.28
C GLU A 64 19.19 -11.30 -3.61
N THR A 65 19.18 -10.48 -2.56
CA THR A 65 20.37 -10.12 -1.78
C THR A 65 20.99 -11.35 -1.12
N ILE A 66 20.18 -12.17 -0.45
CA ILE A 66 20.63 -13.42 0.18
C ILE A 66 21.27 -14.35 -0.85
N ARG A 67 20.59 -14.54 -2.00
CA ARG A 67 21.07 -15.42 -3.07
C ARG A 67 22.36 -14.92 -3.72
N THR A 68 22.42 -13.62 -4.05
CA THR A 68 23.58 -13.03 -4.75
C THR A 68 24.82 -12.97 -3.88
N GLN A 69 24.66 -12.80 -2.57
CA GLN A 69 25.76 -12.78 -1.61
C GLN A 69 26.14 -14.18 -1.11
N GLY A 70 25.34 -15.21 -1.41
CA GLY A 70 25.59 -16.58 -0.93
C GLY A 70 25.59 -16.67 0.59
N LEU A 71 24.69 -15.93 1.25
CA LEU A 71 24.64 -15.87 2.70
C LEU A 71 23.93 -17.11 3.22
N ASP A 72 24.66 -18.10 3.72
CA ASP A 72 24.08 -19.27 4.42
C ASP A 72 23.56 -18.89 5.83
N GLU A 73 24.14 -17.85 6.41
CA GLU A 73 23.78 -17.28 7.71
C GLU A 73 23.59 -15.76 7.58
N LEU A 74 22.69 -15.18 8.38
CA LEU A 74 22.36 -13.75 8.33
C LEU A 74 22.27 -13.13 9.73
N GLU A 75 23.13 -12.16 10.02
CA GLU A 75 22.95 -11.24 11.16
C GLU A 75 22.12 -10.04 10.71
N THR A 76 20.98 -9.81 11.37
CA THR A 76 20.06 -8.72 11.04
C THR A 76 19.60 -7.97 12.29
N LYS A 77 19.08 -6.76 12.10
CA LYS A 77 18.53 -5.95 13.16
C LYS A 77 17.00 -5.90 13.03
N VAL A 78 16.30 -6.50 13.98
CA VAL A 78 14.84 -6.61 13.96
C VAL A 78 14.23 -5.57 14.87
N ASP A 79 13.21 -4.85 14.39
CA ASP A 79 12.40 -3.93 15.20
C ASP A 79 11.35 -4.72 15.99
N LEU A 80 11.31 -4.54 17.30
CA LEU A 80 10.31 -5.14 18.19
C LEU A 80 9.15 -4.17 18.51
N GLY A 81 9.20 -2.94 17.97
CA GLY A 81 8.21 -1.88 18.18
C GLY A 81 8.82 -0.62 18.80
N SER A 82 8.18 0.54 18.58
CA SER A 82 8.61 1.83 19.13
C SER A 82 10.07 2.20 18.82
N ASN A 83 10.58 1.81 17.64
CA ASN A 83 11.98 1.97 17.24
C ASN A 83 12.97 1.25 18.19
N PHE A 84 12.55 0.15 18.81
CA PHE A 84 13.39 -0.69 19.65
C PHE A 84 13.92 -1.87 18.83
N PHE A 85 15.24 -1.89 18.62
CA PHE A 85 15.84 -2.84 17.70
C PHE A 85 16.77 -3.82 18.41
N VAL A 86 16.65 -5.10 18.08
CA VAL A 86 17.52 -6.18 18.59
C VAL A 86 18.30 -6.81 17.46
N LYS A 87 19.51 -7.30 17.77
CA LYS A 87 20.27 -8.14 16.84
C LYS A 87 19.69 -9.55 16.85
N ALA A 88 19.41 -10.07 15.67
CA ALA A 88 18.96 -11.43 15.44
C ALA A 88 19.96 -12.14 14.53
N PHE A 89 20.17 -13.42 14.79
CA PHE A 89 21.04 -14.27 13.99
C PHE A 89 20.19 -15.39 13.39
N VAL A 90 20.27 -15.53 12.07
CA VAL A 90 19.60 -16.55 11.28
C VAL A 90 20.66 -17.55 10.85
N SER A 91 20.55 -18.78 11.34
CA SER A 91 21.51 -19.86 11.10
C SER A 91 21.35 -20.57 9.76
N ASP A 92 20.21 -20.37 9.09
CA ASP A 92 19.89 -20.98 7.79
C ASP A 92 18.96 -20.05 7.01
N THR A 93 19.38 -19.67 5.81
CA THR A 93 18.65 -18.78 4.90
C THR A 93 18.01 -19.52 3.71
N THR A 94 18.13 -20.85 3.66
CA THR A 94 17.61 -21.66 2.53
C THR A 94 16.08 -21.61 2.43
N HIS A 95 15.41 -21.40 3.56
CA HIS A 95 13.96 -21.33 3.65
C HIS A 95 13.50 -20.05 4.35
N ILE A 96 12.38 -19.53 3.89
CA ILE A 96 11.70 -18.38 4.50
C ILE A 96 10.22 -18.69 4.75
N PHE A 97 9.64 -17.99 5.72
CA PHE A 97 8.21 -18.04 5.97
C PHE A 97 7.51 -16.91 5.25
N VAL A 98 6.65 -17.23 4.28
CA VAL A 98 5.87 -16.26 3.52
C VAL A 98 4.41 -16.31 3.96
N ASN A 99 3.84 -15.15 4.28
CA ASN A 99 2.41 -15.05 4.62
C ASN A 99 1.55 -15.22 3.36
N VAL A 100 0.76 -16.29 3.35
CA VAL A 100 -0.14 -16.64 2.23
C VAL A 100 -1.58 -16.14 2.44
N GLY A 101 -1.90 -15.65 3.65
CA GLY A 101 -3.20 -15.12 4.03
C GLY A 101 -3.84 -15.83 5.23
N TYR A 102 -4.89 -15.23 5.79
CA TYR A 102 -5.64 -15.77 6.93
C TYR A 102 -4.78 -16.16 8.16
N GLY A 103 -3.61 -15.53 8.33
CA GLY A 103 -2.68 -15.84 9.41
C GLY A 103 -1.78 -17.05 9.17
N PHE A 104 -1.89 -17.71 8.00
CA PHE A 104 -1.03 -18.82 7.64
C PHE A 104 0.27 -18.33 7.00
N HIS A 105 1.37 -18.97 7.43
CA HIS A 105 2.70 -18.75 6.91
C HIS A 105 3.21 -20.08 6.37
N LEU A 106 3.61 -20.10 5.10
CA LEU A 106 4.17 -21.28 4.47
C LEU A 106 5.70 -21.16 4.44
N GLN A 107 6.37 -22.23 4.84
CA GLN A 107 7.81 -22.37 4.64
C GLN A 107 8.05 -22.65 3.16
N MET A 108 8.80 -21.78 2.50
CA MET A 108 9.13 -21.87 1.07
C MET A 108 10.64 -21.78 0.91
N THR A 109 11.15 -22.40 -0.14
CA THR A 109 12.50 -22.10 -0.64
C THR A 109 12.55 -20.69 -1.25
N LEU A 110 13.74 -20.15 -1.43
CA LEU A 110 13.92 -18.83 -2.05
C LEU A 110 13.34 -18.76 -3.47
N ASP A 111 13.47 -19.83 -4.27
CA ASP A 111 12.96 -19.87 -5.64
C ASP A 111 11.43 -20.01 -5.71
N GLU A 112 10.85 -20.81 -4.81
CA GLU A 112 9.39 -20.91 -4.66
C GLU A 112 8.79 -19.57 -4.23
N ALA A 113 9.43 -18.89 -3.28
CA ALA A 113 8.99 -17.59 -2.81
C ALA A 113 9.07 -16.53 -3.91
N ASP A 114 10.13 -16.52 -4.72
CA ASP A 114 10.26 -15.60 -5.86
C ASP A 114 9.13 -15.80 -6.88
N SER A 115 8.84 -17.06 -7.21
CA SER A 115 7.73 -17.43 -8.11
C SER A 115 6.37 -17.01 -7.54
N PHE A 116 6.15 -17.25 -6.24
CA PHE A 116 4.93 -16.85 -5.55
C PHE A 116 4.73 -15.33 -5.53
N ILE A 117 5.80 -14.57 -5.29
CA ILE A 117 5.77 -13.09 -5.29
C ILE A 117 5.36 -12.58 -6.68
N ASP A 118 5.95 -13.09 -7.75
CA ASP A 118 5.63 -12.66 -9.11
C ASP A 118 4.17 -12.93 -9.48
N GLU A 119 3.64 -14.09 -9.10
CA GLU A 119 2.21 -14.39 -9.28
C GLU A 119 1.32 -13.45 -8.44
N LYS A 120 1.73 -13.16 -7.21
CA LYS A 120 0.95 -12.33 -6.30
C LYS A 120 0.92 -10.87 -6.72
N VAL A 121 2.04 -10.33 -7.19
CA VAL A 121 2.14 -8.97 -7.74
C VAL A 121 1.28 -8.85 -9.00
N LYS A 122 1.39 -9.80 -9.95
CA LYS A 122 0.52 -9.84 -11.15
C LYS A 122 -0.96 -9.91 -10.82
N HIS A 123 -1.33 -10.57 -9.72
CA HIS A 123 -2.72 -10.62 -9.27
C HIS A 123 -3.19 -9.28 -8.68
N LEU A 124 -2.31 -8.53 -8.00
CA LEU A 124 -2.62 -7.23 -7.42
C LEU A 124 -2.62 -6.08 -8.44
N GLU A 125 -2.01 -6.27 -9.60
CA GLU A 125 -2.05 -5.32 -10.73
C GLU A 125 -3.37 -5.35 -11.52
N LYS A 126 -4.18 -6.41 -11.35
CA LYS A 126 -5.48 -6.58 -12.02
C LYS A 126 -6.61 -5.94 -11.24
#